data_AF-A0A135VTR4-F1
#
_entry.id   AF-A0A135VTR4-F1
#
_cell.length_a   1.000
_cell.length_b   1.000
_cell.length_c   1.000
_cell.angle_alpha   90.00
_cell.angle_beta   90.00
_cell.angle_gamma   90.00
#
_symmetry.space_group_name_H-M   'P 1'
#
loop_
_entity.id
_entity.type
_entity.pdbx_description
1 polymer ?
#
loop_
_entity_poly.entity_id
_entity_poly.type
_entity_poly.pdbx_seq_one_letter_code
_entity_poly.pdbx_strand_id
1 'polypeptide(L)'
;MSSGEIHVSQPLTNIQTAIDNIIAFGSQELESNHNYCQDNDTLIRVLTYEHCLGARCFTYQRNETIDCPRGCYEEFEGEAYCIPSEFNVWLWVIAFLIAMVVLIAVVLLKGWY
;
A
#
# COMPACT_ATOMS: atom_id res chain seq x y z
N MET A 1 -35.74 -57.23 -27.62
CA MET A 1 -34.36 -56.71 -27.81
C MET A 1 -34.45 -55.20 -27.74
N SER A 2 -34.19 -54.61 -26.57
CA SER A 2 -34.23 -53.15 -26.37
C SER A 2 -32.78 -52.70 -26.20
N SER A 3 -32.33 -51.87 -27.14
CA SER A 3 -30.97 -51.34 -27.23
C SER A 3 -30.84 -50.20 -26.22
N GLY A 4 -29.97 -50.37 -25.22
CA GLY A 4 -29.67 -49.33 -24.24
C GLY A 4 -28.78 -48.27 -24.87
N GLU A 5 -29.22 -47.01 -24.85
CA GLU A 5 -28.40 -45.86 -25.21
C GLU A 5 -27.67 -45.38 -23.94
N ILE A 6 -26.36 -45.64 -23.90
CA ILE A 6 -25.47 -45.12 -22.86
C ILE A 6 -25.15 -43.68 -23.23
N HIS A 7 -25.82 -42.73 -22.58
CA HIS A 7 -25.43 -41.33 -22.64
C HIS A 7 -24.21 -41.12 -21.73
N VAL A 8 -23.02 -41.16 -22.34
CA VAL A 8 -21.78 -40.70 -21.71
C VAL A 8 -21.91 -39.19 -21.50
N SER A 9 -22.11 -38.79 -20.26
CA SER A 9 -22.03 -37.41 -19.81
C SER A 9 -20.68 -36.81 -20.21
N GLN A 10 -20.70 -35.83 -21.12
CA GLN A 10 -19.52 -35.04 -21.47
C GLN A 10 -19.02 -34.30 -20.21
N PRO A 11 -17.78 -34.50 -19.77
CA PRO A 11 -17.18 -33.64 -18.77
C PRO A 11 -16.36 -32.53 -19.45
N LEU A 12 -16.16 -31.43 -18.72
CA LEU A 12 -15.20 -30.35 -18.99
C LEU A 12 -15.59 -29.22 -19.96
N THR A 13 -16.71 -28.55 -19.72
CA THR A 13 -16.83 -27.11 -20.06
C THR A 13 -17.07 -26.22 -18.84
N ASN A 14 -17.46 -26.79 -17.68
CA ASN A 14 -17.66 -26.05 -16.43
C ASN A 14 -16.44 -26.01 -15.49
N ILE A 15 -15.36 -26.75 -15.81
CA ILE A 15 -14.15 -26.68 -15.00
C ILE A 15 -13.34 -25.42 -15.34
N GLN A 16 -13.36 -24.96 -16.59
CA GLN A 16 -12.64 -23.75 -16.97
C GLN A 16 -13.24 -22.49 -16.34
N THR A 17 -14.58 -22.38 -16.26
CA THR A 17 -15.27 -21.31 -15.51
C THR A 17 -15.12 -21.42 -14.00
N ALA A 18 -15.00 -22.64 -13.45
CA ALA A 18 -14.64 -22.82 -12.05
C ALA A 18 -13.20 -22.39 -11.79
N ILE A 19 -12.27 -22.69 -12.71
CA ILE A 19 -10.86 -22.29 -12.63
C ILE A 19 -10.72 -20.79 -12.81
N ASP A 20 -11.42 -20.13 -13.74
CA ASP A 20 -11.37 -18.67 -13.90
C ASP A 20 -11.99 -17.95 -12.68
N ASN A 21 -12.99 -18.55 -12.01
CA ASN A 21 -13.52 -18.07 -10.73
C ASN A 21 -12.63 -18.38 -9.51
N ILE A 22 -11.70 -19.34 -9.61
CA ILE A 22 -10.69 -19.65 -8.58
C ILE A 22 -9.40 -18.84 -8.84
N ILE A 23 -9.08 -18.52 -10.10
CA ILE A 23 -7.97 -17.66 -10.55
C ILE A 23 -8.32 -16.17 -10.34
N ALA A 24 -9.58 -15.83 -10.10
CA ALA A 24 -9.94 -14.68 -9.27
C ALA A 24 -9.48 -14.90 -7.81
N PHE A 25 -8.18 -15.17 -7.65
CA PHE A 25 -7.42 -14.97 -6.42
C PHE A 25 -7.79 -13.57 -5.95
N GLY A 26 -8.58 -13.51 -4.87
CA GLY A 26 -9.24 -12.28 -4.46
C GLY A 26 -8.27 -11.12 -4.47
N SER A 27 -8.56 -10.14 -5.33
CA SER A 27 -7.83 -8.89 -5.36
C SER A 27 -8.03 -8.24 -4.00
N GLN A 28 -6.92 -8.01 -3.31
CA GLN A 28 -6.91 -7.17 -2.13
C GLN A 28 -6.54 -5.77 -2.61
N GLU A 29 -7.51 -4.87 -2.64
CA GLU A 29 -7.29 -3.47 -3.00
C GLU A 29 -7.39 -2.62 -1.71
N LEU A 30 -6.48 -1.66 -1.57
CA LEU A 30 -6.52 -0.71 -0.47
C LEU A 30 -7.55 0.36 -0.84
N GLU A 31 -8.71 0.32 -0.21
CA GLU A 31 -9.85 1.18 -0.54
C GLU A 31 -9.71 2.56 0.12
N SER A 32 -9.26 2.60 1.38
CA SER A 32 -9.02 3.84 2.11
C SER A 32 -7.94 3.69 3.18
N ASN A 33 -7.22 4.78 3.42
CA ASN A 33 -6.23 4.92 4.46
C ASN A 33 -6.55 6.18 5.27
N HIS A 34 -6.92 6.02 6.54
CA HIS A 34 -7.17 7.13 7.44
C HIS A 34 -6.26 7.04 8.65
N ASN A 35 -5.60 8.14 9.00
CA ASN A 35 -4.69 8.20 10.13
C ASN A 35 -5.23 9.22 11.15
N TYR A 36 -5.28 8.86 12.42
CA TYR A 36 -5.63 9.78 13.51
C TYR A 36 -4.69 9.60 14.71
N CYS A 37 -4.49 10.65 15.49
CA CYS A 37 -3.75 10.57 16.75
C CYS A 37 -4.68 10.02 17.83
N GLN A 38 -4.36 8.85 18.39
CA GLN A 38 -5.09 8.34 19.56
C GLN A 38 -4.66 9.10 20.83
N ASP A 39 -3.36 9.31 20.95
CA ASP A 39 -2.72 10.04 22.04
C ASP A 39 -1.60 10.90 21.45
N ASN A 40 -1.01 11.78 22.26
CA ASN A 40 0.10 12.64 21.83
C ASN A 40 1.25 11.84 21.21
N ASP A 41 1.50 10.60 21.61
CA ASP A 41 2.64 9.80 21.12
C ASP A 41 2.20 8.58 20.29
N THR A 42 0.92 8.47 19.92
CA THR A 42 0.41 7.27 19.24
C THR A 42 -0.46 7.62 18.05
N LEU A 43 -0.02 7.19 16.88
CA LEU A 43 -0.74 7.32 15.62
C LEU A 43 -1.45 6.00 15.31
N ILE A 44 -2.75 6.06 15.05
CA ILE A 44 -3.55 4.93 14.59
C ILE A 44 -3.81 5.10 13.10
N ARG A 45 -3.36 4.11 12.34
CA ARG A 45 -3.61 3.98 10.92
C ARG A 45 -4.70 2.95 10.69
N VAL A 46 -5.83 3.38 10.14
CA VAL A 46 -6.96 2.54 9.76
C VAL A 46 -6.84 2.23 8.28
N LEU A 47 -6.44 1.01 7.98
CA LEU A 47 -6.36 0.48 6.62
C LEU A 47 -7.65 -0.25 6.31
N THR A 48 -8.39 0.24 5.32
CA THR A 48 -9.60 -0.41 4.83
C THR A 48 -9.24 -1.19 3.58
N TYR A 49 -9.41 -2.51 3.63
CA TYR A 49 -9.15 -3.40 2.51
C TYR A 49 -10.47 -3.92 1.96
N GLU A 50 -10.60 -3.92 0.65
CA GLU A 50 -11.66 -4.62 -0.05
C GLU A 50 -11.12 -5.96 -0.57
N HIS A 51 -11.86 -7.03 -0.29
CA HIS A 51 -11.53 -8.37 -0.76
C HIS A 51 -12.72 -8.98 -1.50
N CYS A 52 -12.55 -9.19 -2.80
CA CYS A 52 -13.60 -9.77 -3.64
C CYS A 52 -13.35 -11.26 -3.89
N LEU A 53 -14.36 -12.09 -3.61
CA LEU A 53 -14.40 -13.53 -3.91
C LEU A 53 -15.51 -13.78 -4.93
N GLY A 54 -15.13 -13.91 -6.20
CA GLY A 54 -16.08 -13.98 -7.31
C GLY A 54 -16.87 -12.68 -7.43
N ALA A 55 -18.20 -12.76 -7.30
CA ALA A 55 -19.11 -11.60 -7.41
C ALA A 55 -19.46 -10.95 -6.06
N ARG A 56 -18.79 -11.34 -4.96
CA ARG A 56 -19.03 -10.79 -3.62
C ARG A 56 -17.77 -10.09 -3.11
N CYS A 57 -17.90 -8.84 -2.71
CA CYS A 57 -16.83 -8.08 -2.08
C CYS A 57 -17.08 -7.93 -0.58
N PHE A 58 -16.01 -8.04 0.19
CA PHE A 58 -15.99 -7.92 1.64
C PHE A 58 -14.98 -6.85 2.01
N THR A 59 -15.45 -5.81 2.69
CA THR A 59 -14.58 -4.80 3.26
C THR A 59 -14.18 -5.23 4.67
N TYR A 60 -12.89 -5.18 4.99
CA TYR A 60 -12.41 -5.35 6.36
C TYR A 60 -11.42 -4.26 6.71
N GLN A 61 -11.40 -3.89 7.99
CA GLN A 61 -10.54 -2.84 8.51
C GLN A 61 -9.45 -3.45 9.37
N ARG A 62 -8.23 -2.94 9.20
CA ARG A 62 -7.07 -3.29 10.01
C ARG A 62 -6.51 -2.02 10.62
N ASN A 63 -6.42 -1.99 11.94
CA ASN A 63 -5.83 -0.88 12.66
C ASN A 63 -4.36 -1.21 12.95
N GLU A 64 -3.47 -0.33 12.54
CA GLU A 64 -2.04 -0.38 12.86
C GLU A 64 -1.71 0.73 13.84
N THR A 65 -1.11 0.37 14.97
CA THR A 65 -0.62 1.30 15.97
C THR A 65 0.83 1.62 15.68
N ILE A 66 1.12 2.90 15.48
CA ILE A 66 2.47 3.43 15.23
C ILE A 66 2.85 4.29 16.42
N ASP A 67 3.95 3.92 17.08
CA ASP A 67 4.54 4.70 18.16
C ASP A 67 5.28 5.91 17.58
N CYS A 68 4.86 7.11 17.98
CA CYS A 68 5.42 8.39 17.56
C CYS A 68 6.18 9.02 18.74
N PRO A 69 7.45 8.67 18.99
CA PRO A 69 8.19 9.06 20.21
C PRO A 69 8.47 10.57 20.35
N ARG A 70 8.06 11.39 19.38
CA ARG A 70 8.24 12.85 19.37
C ARG A 70 6.93 13.62 19.28
N GLY A 71 5.81 12.91 19.32
CA GLY A 71 4.51 13.49 19.12
C GLY A 71 3.84 13.07 17.81
N CYS A 72 2.53 13.09 17.83
CA CYS A 72 1.60 12.94 16.75
C CYS A 72 0.95 14.29 16.49
N TYR A 73 0.80 14.67 15.23
CA TYR A 73 0.17 15.92 14.83
C TYR A 73 -1.00 15.61 13.91
N GLU A 74 -2.16 16.22 14.18
CA GLU A 74 -3.37 16.08 13.37
C GLU A 74 -3.55 17.35 12.52
N GLU A 75 -3.56 17.16 11.19
CA GLU A 75 -3.76 18.26 10.26
C GLU A 75 -5.26 18.58 10.11
N PHE A 76 -5.59 19.83 9.77
CA PHE A 76 -6.98 20.32 9.74
C PHE A 76 -7.90 19.56 8.76
N GLU A 77 -7.33 18.78 7.84
CA GLU A 77 -8.03 17.97 6.84
C GLU A 77 -8.12 16.48 7.20
N GLY A 78 -7.78 16.10 8.45
CA GLY A 78 -8.02 14.75 8.98
C GLY A 78 -6.94 13.72 8.66
N GLU A 79 -5.77 14.17 8.19
CA GLU A 79 -4.57 13.34 8.04
C GLU A 79 -3.64 13.59 9.23
N ALA A 80 -3.48 12.59 10.10
CA ALA A 80 -2.50 12.64 11.18
C ALA A 80 -1.16 12.00 10.77
N TYR A 81 -0.05 12.55 11.28
CA TYR A 81 1.29 12.03 11.05
C TYR A 81 2.19 12.13 12.29
N CYS A 82 3.21 11.27 12.36
CA CYS A 82 4.25 11.38 13.39
C CYS A 82 5.17 12.56 13.07
N ILE A 83 5.53 13.34 14.09
CA ILE A 83 6.51 14.42 13.95
C ILE A 83 7.86 13.83 13.53
N PRO A 84 8.43 14.27 12.38
CA PRO A 84 9.66 13.69 11.86
C PRO A 84 10.82 13.92 12.82
N SER A 85 11.74 12.97 12.87
CA SER A 85 12.96 13.12 13.66
C SER A 85 13.84 14.22 13.06
N GLU A 86 14.31 15.14 13.90
CA GLU A 86 15.30 16.17 13.57
C GLU A 86 16.57 15.57 12.96
N PHE A 87 16.91 14.31 13.29
CA PHE A 87 18.06 13.63 12.71
C PHE A 87 17.90 13.44 11.20
N ASN A 88 16.70 13.10 10.74
CA ASN A 88 16.42 13.00 9.30
C ASN A 88 16.49 14.38 8.63
N VAL A 89 16.03 15.43 9.30
CA VAL A 89 16.14 16.81 8.80
C VAL A 89 17.62 17.20 8.64
N TRP A 90 18.45 16.92 9.64
CA TRP A 90 19.90 17.18 9.57
C TRP A 90 20.60 16.40 8.45
N LEU A 91 20.20 15.14 8.21
CA LEU A 91 20.71 14.35 7.08
C LEU A 91 20.41 15.02 5.73
N TRP A 92 19.19 15.51 5.53
CA TRP A 92 18.83 16.24 4.31
C TRP A 92 19.64 17.53 4.14
N VAL A 93 19.85 18.28 5.23
CA VAL A 93 20.67 19.50 5.21
C VAL A 93 22.11 19.19 4.82
N ILE A 94 22.71 18.14 5.41
CA ILE A 94 24.09 17.72 5.09
C ILE A 94 24.19 17.26 3.63
N ALA A 95 23.24 16.44 3.16
CA ALA A 95 23.22 15.98 1.78
C ALA A 95 23.13 17.14 0.78
N PHE A 96 22.29 18.15 1.09
CA PHE A 96 22.17 19.37 0.30
C PHE A 96 23.48 20.17 0.24
N LEU A 97 24.16 20.33 1.39
CA LEU A 97 25.46 21.01 1.44
C LEU A 97 26.52 20.29 0.60
N ILE A 98 26.60 18.96 0.68
CA ILE A 98 27.54 18.17 -0.12
C ILE A 98 27.24 18.35 -1.61
N ALA A 99 25.97 18.27 -2.02
CA ALA A 99 25.56 18.46 -3.41
C ALA A 99 25.96 19.84 -3.95
N MET A 100 25.79 20.90 -3.15
CA MET A 100 26.21 22.25 -3.49
C MET A 100 27.72 22.37 -3.69
N VAL A 101 28.53 21.78 -2.81
CA VAL A 101 30.00 21.78 -2.94
C VAL A 101 30.43 21.07 -4.22
N VAL A 102 29.84 19.91 -4.52
CA VAL A 102 30.13 19.16 -5.76
C VAL A 102 29.75 19.96 -6.99
N LEU A 103 28.57 20.60 -7.00
CA LEU A 103 28.14 21.46 -8.11
C LEU A 103 29.13 22.61 -8.36
N ILE A 104 29.54 23.32 -7.30
CA ILE A 104 30.51 24.40 -7.40
C ILE A 104 31.84 23.88 -7.95
N ALA A 105 32.33 22.75 -7.44
CA ALA A 105 33.57 22.14 -7.92
C ALA A 105 33.50 21.77 -9.41
N VAL A 106 32.37 21.20 -9.87
CA VAL A 106 32.15 20.86 -11.29
C VAL A 106 32.12 22.11 -12.16
N VAL A 107 31.44 23.18 -11.73
CA VAL A 107 31.39 24.45 -12.47
C VAL A 107 32.78 25.08 -12.58
N LEU A 108 33.55 25.10 -11.49
CA LEU A 108 34.91 25.63 -11.51
C LEU A 108 35.84 24.79 -12.41
N LEU A 109 35.73 23.45 -12.37
CA LEU A 109 36.51 22.57 -13.23
C LEU A 109 36.15 22.74 -14.72
N LYS A 110 34.87 22.97 -15.05
CA LYS A 110 34.44 23.20 -16.44
C LYS A 110 34.71 24.62 -16.94
N GLY A 111 34.76 25.61 -16.07
CA GLY A 111 35.10 26.99 -16.45
C GLY A 111 36.59 27.22 -16.72
N TRP A 112 37.44 26.25 -16.39
CA TRP A 112 38.90 26.30 -16.61
C TRP A 112 39.36 25.62 -17.92
N TYR A 113 38.45 24.99 -18.67
CA TYR A 113 38.70 24.38 -19.98
C TYR A 113 37.99 25.17 -21.08
#